data_AF-A0A7X1HKL2-F1
#
_entry.id   AF-A0A7X1HKL2-F1
#
_cell.length_a   1.000
_cell.length_b   1.000
_cell.length_c   1.000
_cell.angle_alpha   90.00
_cell.angle_beta   90.00
_cell.angle_gamma   90.00
#
_symmetry.space_group_name_H-M   'P 1'
#
loop_
_entity.id
_entity.type
_entity.pdbx_description
1 polymer ?
#
loop_
_entity_poly.entity_id
_entity_poly.type
_entity_poly.pdbx_seq_one_letter_code
_entity_poly.pdbx_strand_id
1 'polypeptide(L)'
;MMLKKISYIMVLTLKMGCILSYEVLAKFSTLFYIIFIFGLIFTVKNNNVTIEILAISSLFLFGSWSYCKLYKKILNWILKLETKFI
;
A
#
# COMPACT_ATOMS: atom_id res chain seq x y z
N MET A 1 -32.01 -4.43 -12.31
CA MET A 1 -30.96 -5.20 -13.02
C MET A 1 -29.72 -4.35 -13.32
N MET A 2 -29.86 -3.09 -13.79
CA MET A 2 -28.71 -2.19 -14.05
C MET A 2 -27.84 -1.88 -12.83
N LEU A 3 -28.43 -1.62 -11.64
CA LEU A 3 -27.67 -1.32 -10.42
C LEU A 3 -26.71 -2.44 -10.02
N LYS A 4 -27.11 -3.71 -10.17
CA LYS A 4 -26.24 -4.87 -9.90
C LYS A 4 -25.04 -4.92 -10.85
N LYS A 5 -25.24 -4.61 -12.14
CA LYS A 5 -24.16 -4.53 -13.14
C LYS A 5 -23.16 -3.43 -12.80
N ILE A 6 -23.63 -2.24 -12.39
CA ILE A 6 -22.76 -1.11 -12.02
C ILE A 6 -21.98 -1.44 -10.75
N SER A 7 -22.63 -1.97 -9.71
CA SER A 7 -21.95 -2.41 -8.49
C SER A 7 -20.92 -3.49 -8.75
N TYR A 8 -21.18 -4.43 -9.65
CA TYR A 8 -20.22 -5.46 -10.03
C TYR A 8 -18.97 -4.86 -10.71
N ILE A 9 -19.15 -3.96 -11.68
CA ILE A 9 -18.03 -3.27 -12.35
C ILE A 9 -17.19 -2.50 -11.33
N MET A 10 -17.85 -1.84 -10.37
CA MET A 10 -17.18 -1.10 -9.31
C MET A 10 -16.37 -2.00 -8.36
N VAL A 11 -16.87 -3.20 -8.03
CA VAL A 11 -16.11 -4.19 -7.24
C VAL A 11 -14.90 -4.71 -8.03
N LEU A 12 -15.05 -4.90 -9.33
CA LEU A 12 -13.99 -5.41 -10.22
C LEU A 12 -12.85 -4.38 -10.40
N THR A 13 -13.17 -3.10 -10.55
CA THR A 13 -12.16 -2.03 -10.55
C THR A 13 -11.48 -1.90 -9.19
N LEU A 14 -12.20 -2.05 -8.08
CA LEU A 14 -11.64 -2.00 -6.73
C LEU A 14 -10.68 -3.17 -6.46
N LYS A 15 -11.00 -4.37 -6.98
CA LYS A 15 -10.12 -5.56 -6.97
C LYS A 15 -8.83 -5.30 -7.74
N MET A 16 -8.93 -4.84 -9.00
CA MET A 16 -7.77 -4.49 -9.83
C MET A 16 -6.90 -3.42 -9.16
N GLY A 17 -7.53 -2.37 -8.61
CA GLY A 17 -6.83 -1.32 -7.87
C GLY A 17 -6.08 -1.87 -6.66
N CYS A 18 -6.68 -2.79 -5.90
CA CYS A 18 -6.04 -3.41 -4.74
C CYS A 18 -4.84 -4.29 -5.11
N ILE A 19 -4.92 -5.02 -6.22
CA ILE A 19 -3.81 -5.86 -6.72
C ILE A 19 -2.66 -4.98 -7.21
N LEU A 20 -2.96 -3.99 -8.06
CA LEU A 20 -1.96 -3.06 -8.60
C LEU A 20 -1.26 -2.26 -7.50
N SER A 21 -2.03 -1.73 -6.56
CA SER A 21 -1.45 -0.99 -5.43
C SER A 21 -0.57 -1.89 -4.57
N TYR A 22 -0.95 -3.15 -4.31
CA TYR A 22 -0.08 -4.10 -3.61
C TYR A 22 1.21 -4.38 -4.37
N GLU A 23 1.17 -4.64 -5.68
CA GLU A 23 2.38 -4.89 -6.47
C GLU A 23 3.31 -3.68 -6.51
N VAL A 24 2.75 -2.48 -6.70
CA VAL A 24 3.51 -1.24 -6.69
C VAL A 24 4.10 -1.01 -5.30
N LEU A 25 3.31 -1.11 -4.23
CA LEU A 25 3.80 -0.94 -2.85
C LEU A 25 4.86 -1.98 -2.49
N ALA A 26 4.69 -3.24 -2.90
CA ALA A 26 5.67 -4.29 -2.64
C ALA A 26 7.02 -3.99 -3.31
N LYS A 27 7.02 -3.60 -4.60
CA LYS A 27 8.26 -3.25 -5.33
C LYS A 27 8.86 -1.91 -4.90
N PHE A 28 8.01 -0.92 -4.63
CA PHE A 28 8.44 0.42 -4.25
C PHE A 28 8.94 0.44 -2.80
N SER A 29 8.34 -0.35 -1.90
CA SER A 29 8.79 -0.43 -0.50
C SER A 29 10.24 -0.86 -0.38
N THR A 30 10.71 -1.83 -1.18
CA THR A 30 12.10 -2.30 -1.14
C THR A 30 13.09 -1.25 -1.64
N LEU A 31 12.82 -0.62 -2.79
CA LEU A 31 13.66 0.47 -3.31
C LEU A 31 13.70 1.66 -2.35
N PHE A 32 12.54 2.03 -1.80
CA PHE A 32 12.44 3.12 -0.84
C PHE A 32 13.14 2.78 0.48
N TYR A 33 13.10 1.52 0.94
CA TYR A 33 13.84 1.06 2.12
C TYR A 33 15.35 1.23 1.94
N ILE A 34 15.86 0.84 0.77
CA ILE A 34 17.29 0.95 0.45
C ILE A 34 17.70 2.43 0.44
N ILE A 35 16.97 3.28 -0.29
CA ILE A 35 17.23 4.73 -0.36
C ILE A 35 17.12 5.36 1.04
N PHE A 36 16.13 4.95 1.84
CA PHE A 36 15.93 5.46 3.19
C PHE A 36 17.08 5.09 4.12
N ILE A 37 17.57 3.84 4.09
CA ILE A 37 18.73 3.43 4.89
C ILE A 37 19.98 4.21 4.47
N PHE A 38 20.24 4.33 3.16
CA PHE A 38 21.38 5.11 2.66
C PHE A 38 21.28 6.59 3.05
N GLY A 39 20.08 7.17 2.91
CA GLY A 39 19.77 8.53 3.35
C GLY A 39 20.02 8.70 4.85
N LEU A 40 19.52 7.80 5.69
CA LEU A 40 19.73 7.83 7.14
C LEU A 40 21.22 7.77 7.50
N ILE A 41 21.98 6.85 6.90
CA ILE A 41 23.42 6.71 7.15
C ILE A 41 24.17 7.99 6.79
N PHE A 42 23.87 8.57 5.62
CA PHE A 42 24.51 9.81 5.17
C PHE A 42 24.14 11.01 6.05
N THR A 43 22.89 11.07 6.51
CA THR A 43 22.37 12.19 7.30
C THR A 43 22.84 12.14 8.75
N VAL A 44 22.97 10.94 9.34
CA VAL A 44 23.58 10.73 10.67
C VAL A 44 25.05 11.14 10.65
N LYS A 45 25.79 10.83 9.58
CA LYS A 45 27.19 11.26 9.43
C LYS A 45 27.34 12.78 9.38
N ASN A 46 26.34 13.50 8.86
CA ASN A 46 26.34 14.96 8.69
C ASN A 46 25.55 15.72 9.77
N ASN A 47 25.03 15.07 10.82
CA ASN A 47 24.22 15.67 11.90
C ASN A 47 23.01 16.53 11.45
N ASN A 48 22.53 16.38 10.21
CA ASN A 48 21.47 17.21 9.62
C ASN A 48 20.08 16.55 9.65
N VAL A 49 19.84 15.62 10.58
CA VAL A 49 18.56 14.88 10.62
C VAL A 49 17.47 15.78 11.21
N THR A 50 16.49 16.16 10.39
CA THR A 50 15.24 16.75 10.87
C THR A 50 14.27 15.64 11.30
N ILE A 51 13.66 15.82 12.46
CA ILE A 51 12.70 14.87 13.07
C ILE A 51 11.53 14.58 12.11
N GLU A 52 11.14 15.56 11.31
CA GLU A 52 10.06 15.46 10.32
C GLU A 52 10.33 14.40 9.25
N ILE A 53 11.56 14.32 8.73
CA ILE A 53 11.93 13.34 7.68
C ILE A 53 11.87 11.92 8.26
N LEU A 54 12.34 11.73 9.49
CA LEU A 54 12.23 10.47 10.21
C LEU A 54 10.77 10.06 10.45
N ALA A 55 9.94 11.02 10.88
CA ALA A 55 8.52 10.79 11.15
C ALA A 55 7.74 10.41 9.87
N ILE A 56 7.92 11.16 8.78
CA ILE A 56 7.26 10.89 7.50
C ILE A 56 7.68 9.53 6.94
N SER A 57 8.97 9.22 7.00
CA SER A 57 9.49 7.96 6.47
C SER A 57 9.03 6.75 7.30
N SER A 58 9.04 6.88 8.63
CA SER A 58 8.53 5.81 9.51
C SER A 58 7.02 5.60 9.34
N LEU A 59 6.23 6.66 9.17
CA LEU A 59 4.81 6.58 8.83
C LEU A 59 4.59 5.86 7.50
N PHE A 60 5.37 6.20 6.47
CA PHE A 60 5.26 5.57 5.16
C PHE A 60 5.63 4.08 5.20
N LEU A 61 6.70 3.72 5.92
CA LEU A 61 7.10 2.34 6.13
C LEU A 61 6.05 1.55 6.91
N PHE A 62 5.51 2.13 7.98
CA PHE A 62 4.46 1.49 8.76
C PHE A 62 3.17 1.32 7.95
N GLY A 63 2.81 2.32 7.16
CA GLY A 63 1.63 2.30 6.29
C GLY A 63 1.76 1.24 5.20
N SER A 64 2.89 1.21 4.48
CA SER A 64 3.15 0.21 3.44
C SER A 64 3.22 -1.20 4.00
N TRP A 65 3.89 -1.41 5.13
CA TRP A 65 3.93 -2.70 5.81
C TRP A 65 2.54 -3.17 6.26
N SER A 66 1.76 -2.28 6.91
CA SER A 66 0.40 -2.58 7.37
C SER A 66 -0.52 -2.93 6.20
N TYR A 67 -0.41 -2.19 5.09
CA TYR A 67 -1.16 -2.45 3.87
C TYR A 67 -0.81 -3.83 3.29
N CYS A 68 0.48 -4.15 3.12
CA CYS A 68 0.92 -5.46 2.63
C CYS A 68 0.51 -6.61 3.55
N LYS A 69 0.54 -6.41 4.87
CA LYS A 69 0.11 -7.40 5.86
C LYS A 69 -1.40 -7.67 5.79
N LEU A 70 -2.19 -6.62 5.58
CA LEU A 70 -3.65 -6.71 5.51
C LEU A 70 -4.19 -7.01 4.11
N TYR A 71 -3.34 -6.94 3.07
CA TYR A 71 -3.71 -7.17 1.67
C TYR A 71 -4.57 -8.43 1.47
N LYS A 72 -4.13 -9.59 1.98
CA LYS A 72 -4.89 -10.84 1.85
C LYS A 72 -6.29 -10.74 2.46
N LYS A 73 -6.42 -10.02 3.59
CA LYS A 73 -7.70 -9.82 4.28
C LYS A 73 -8.61 -8.88 3.49
N ILE A 74 -8.05 -7.80 2.93
CA ILE A 74 -8.75 -6.83 2.08
C ILE A 74 -9.22 -7.52 0.79
N LEU A 75 -8.33 -8.25 0.12
CA LEU A 75 -8.64 -8.99 -1.10
C LEU A 75 -9.75 -10.03 -0.86
N ASN A 76 -9.67 -10.80 0.22
CA ASN A 76 -10.73 -11.75 0.58
C ASN A 76 -12.07 -11.06 0.87
N TRP A 77 -12.04 -9.85 1.43
CA TRP A 77 -13.25 -9.08 1.68
C TRP A 77 -13.89 -8.58 0.37
N ILE A 78 -13.06 -8.14 -0.58
CA ILE A 78 -13.50 -7.76 -1.94
C ILE A 78 -14.09 -8.97 -2.68
N LEU A 79 -13.44 -10.13 -2.61
CA LEU A 79 -13.95 -11.38 -3.21
C LEU A 79 -15.29 -11.81 -2.60
N LYS A 80 -15.47 -11.66 -1.29
CA LYS A 80 -16.76 -11.91 -0.63
C LYS A 80 -17.86 -10.95 -1.09
N LEU A 81 -17.53 -9.68 -1.39
CA LEU A 81 -18.48 -8.74 -1.97
C LEU A 81 -18.83 -9.17 -3.40
N GLU A 82 -17.85 -9.55 -4.21
CA GLU A 82 -18.05 -10.04 -5.58
C GLU A 82 -19.07 -11.20 -5.61
N THR A 83 -18.91 -12.21 -4.73
CA THR A 83 -19.84 -13.35 -4.62
C THR A 83 -21.25 -13.01 -4.16
N LYS A 84 -21.48 -11.83 -3.56
CA LYS A 84 -22.84 -11.39 -3.16
C LYS A 84 -23.57 -10.64 -4.27
N PHE A 85 -22.85 -10.15 -5.28
CA PHE A 85 -23.41 -9.37 -6.38
C PHE A 85 -23.62 -10.19 -7.66
N ILE A 86 -22.92 -11.33 -7.81
CA ILE A 86 -23.22 -12.41 -8.76
C ILE A 86 -24.54 -13.07 -8.34
#